data_AF-A0A955R4G5-F1
#
_entry.id   AF-A0A955R4G5-F1
#
_cell.length_a   1.000
_cell.length_b   1.000
_cell.length_c   1.000
_cell.angle_alpha   90.00
_cell.angle_beta   90.00
_cell.angle_gamma   90.00
#
_symmetry.space_group_name_H-M   'P 1'
#
loop_
_entity.id
_entity.type
_entity.pdbx_description
1 polymer ?
#
loop_
_entity_poly.entity_id
_entity_poly.type
_entity_poly.pdbx_seq_one_letter_code
_entity_poly.pdbx_strand_id
1 'polypeptide(L)'
;MDNPGRGGVPAAIGPARLFEEIAVYVQKNNQFGIQCQSRGAPECPQHGELCDSEEEAMEWVEEECWIPTGEGFICHECNSWHMRNLVSHRRDMVQEEVEEKEKDDEPTLDLEVGIDDQSG
;
A
#
# COMPACT_ATOMS: atom_id res chain seq x y z
N MET A 1 -13.36 57.96 24.48
CA MET A 1 -12.68 57.85 23.17
C MET A 1 -12.55 56.36 22.94
N ASP A 2 -13.65 55.79 22.48
CA ASP A 2 -13.86 54.34 22.43
C ASP A 2 -13.54 53.88 21.02
N ASN A 3 -12.50 53.06 20.89
CA ASN A 3 -12.09 52.48 19.62
C ASN A 3 -12.63 51.04 19.59
N PRO A 4 -13.63 50.72 18.75
CA PRO A 4 -14.21 49.39 18.71
C PRO A 4 -13.23 48.42 18.04
N GLY A 5 -13.09 47.25 18.66
CA GLY A 5 -12.07 46.25 18.37
C GLY A 5 -12.01 45.83 16.90
N ARG A 6 -10.77 45.60 16.44
CA ARG A 6 -10.49 44.75 15.29
C ARG A 6 -11.11 43.38 15.55
N GLY A 7 -12.21 43.10 14.88
CA GLY A 7 -12.72 41.73 14.73
C GLY A 7 -11.63 40.88 14.11
N GLY A 8 -11.14 39.90 14.87
CA GLY A 8 -10.30 38.85 14.34
C GLY A 8 -11.09 38.10 13.28
N VAL A 9 -10.52 38.01 12.08
CA VAL A 9 -10.95 37.03 11.07
C VAL A 9 -10.92 35.64 11.70
N PRO A 10 -11.96 34.81 11.54
CA PRO A 10 -11.83 33.41 11.91
C PRO A 10 -10.73 32.80 11.06
N ALA A 11 -9.72 32.21 11.72
CA ALA A 11 -8.78 31.34 11.05
C ALA A 11 -9.60 30.31 10.26
N ALA A 12 -9.35 30.24 8.96
CA ALA A 12 -9.95 29.21 8.12
C ALA A 12 -9.70 27.86 8.79
N ILE A 13 -10.78 27.11 9.02
CA ILE A 13 -10.69 25.69 9.32
C ILE A 13 -10.20 25.06 8.00
N GLY A 14 -8.88 25.07 7.80
CA GLY A 14 -8.25 24.16 6.86
C GLY A 14 -8.63 22.74 7.25
N PRO A 15 -8.61 21.77 6.31
CA PRO A 15 -9.00 20.40 6.61
C PRO A 15 -8.13 19.90 7.77
N ALA A 16 -8.72 19.86 8.96
CA ALA A 16 -8.06 19.40 10.15
C ALA A 16 -7.79 17.90 9.95
N ARG A 17 -6.52 17.58 9.76
CA ARG A 17 -5.84 16.59 10.62
C ARG A 17 -6.49 15.20 10.70
N LEU A 18 -7.03 14.69 9.59
CA LEU A 18 -7.49 13.29 9.52
C LEU A 18 -6.35 12.26 9.72
N PHE A 19 -5.09 12.70 9.68
CA PHE A 19 -3.92 11.83 9.80
C PHE A 19 -3.29 11.82 11.20
N GLU A 20 -3.62 12.76 12.10
CA GLU A 20 -3.00 12.83 13.44
C GLU A 20 -3.47 11.69 14.36
N GLU A 21 -4.68 11.14 14.16
CA GLU A 21 -5.22 10.05 14.98
C GLU A 21 -4.74 8.64 14.55
N ILE A 22 -3.95 8.54 13.48
CA ILE A 22 -3.64 7.27 12.80
C ILE A 22 -2.15 6.86 12.99
N ALA A 23 -1.31 7.74 13.53
CA ALA A 23 0.12 7.50 13.68
C ALA A 23 0.46 6.67 14.95
N VAL A 24 1.20 5.57 14.77
CA VAL A 24 1.79 4.81 15.88
C VAL A 24 3.16 5.39 16.21
N TYR A 25 3.22 6.17 17.29
CA TYR A 25 4.46 6.82 17.74
C TYR A 25 5.36 5.88 18.56
N VAL A 26 6.66 6.01 18.34
CA VAL A 26 7.72 5.48 19.19
C VAL A 26 8.27 6.65 20.00
N GLN A 27 8.19 6.56 21.33
CA GLN A 27 8.80 7.56 22.21
C GLN A 27 10.07 7.01 22.83
N LYS A 28 11.18 7.75 22.68
CA LYS A 28 12.47 7.41 23.30
C LYS A 28 13.19 8.68 23.71
N ASN A 29 13.60 8.79 24.97
CA ASN A 29 14.30 9.97 25.49
C ASN A 29 13.57 11.31 25.21
N ASN A 30 12.23 11.32 25.30
CA ASN A 30 11.36 12.45 24.93
C ASN A 30 11.37 12.85 23.45
N GLN A 31 11.91 12.01 22.57
CA GLN A 31 11.82 12.16 21.12
C GLN A 31 10.73 11.23 20.56
N PHE A 32 10.20 11.59 19.41
CA PHE A 32 9.07 10.95 18.73
C PHE A 32 9.50 10.47 17.36
N GLY A 33 9.10 9.27 16.98
CA GLY A 33 9.26 8.78 15.61
C GLY A 33 8.07 7.92 15.22
N ILE A 34 7.83 7.73 13.93
CA ILE A 34 6.70 6.92 13.45
C ILE A 34 7.14 5.47 13.24
N GLN A 35 6.38 4.52 13.79
CA GLN A 35 6.63 3.10 13.59
C GLN A 35 6.15 2.65 12.20
N CYS A 36 6.99 1.89 11.48
CA CYS A 36 6.53 1.17 10.30
C CYS A 36 5.66 -0.01 10.73
N GLN A 37 4.43 -0.07 10.21
CA GLN A 37 3.47 -1.12 10.60
C GLN A 37 3.75 -2.48 9.98
N SER A 38 4.49 -2.51 8.88
CA SER A 38 4.88 -3.74 8.20
C SER A 38 6.25 -4.23 8.68
N ARG A 39 6.42 -5.56 8.68
CA ARG A 39 7.70 -6.25 8.94
C ARG A 39 8.11 -7.19 7.80
N GLY A 40 7.63 -6.91 6.58
CA GLY A 40 7.86 -7.78 5.42
C GLY A 40 9.27 -7.69 4.85
N ALA A 41 9.86 -6.49 4.82
CA ALA A 41 11.19 -6.27 4.25
C ALA A 41 12.31 -6.46 5.30
N PRO A 42 13.40 -7.19 4.99
CA PRO A 42 14.57 -7.30 5.87
C PRO A 42 15.23 -5.95 6.17
N GLU A 43 15.24 -5.05 5.20
CA GLU A 43 15.81 -3.70 5.28
C GLU A 43 14.81 -2.66 5.83
N CYS A 44 13.74 -3.10 6.50
CA CYS A 44 12.80 -2.19 7.13
C CYS A 44 13.49 -1.43 8.28
N PRO A 45 13.45 -0.08 8.31
CA PRO A 45 14.05 0.70 9.40
C PRO A 45 13.30 0.55 10.73
N GLN A 46 12.14 -0.12 10.73
CA GLN A 46 11.22 -0.36 11.87
C GLN A 46 10.54 0.90 12.41
N HIS A 47 11.26 2.02 12.47
CA HIS A 47 10.75 3.33 12.81
C HIS A 47 11.46 4.41 11.99
N GLY A 48 10.80 5.55 11.83
CA GLY A 48 11.39 6.74 11.24
C GLY A 48 12.43 7.39 12.15
N GLU A 49 12.88 8.58 11.75
CA GLU A 49 13.77 9.40 12.56
C GLU A 49 13.11 9.77 13.90
N LEU A 50 13.94 9.93 14.93
CA LEU A 50 13.51 10.40 16.24
C LEU A 50 13.64 11.92 16.27
N CYS A 51 12.50 12.58 16.24
CA CYS A 51 12.33 14.03 16.20
C CYS A 51 11.95 14.58 17.58
N ASP A 52 12.09 15.88 17.78
CA ASP A 52 11.82 16.49 19.09
C ASP A 52 10.32 16.74 19.31
N SER A 53 9.49 16.56 18.27
CA SER A 53 8.03 16.68 18.33
C SER A 53 7.32 15.68 17.42
N GLU A 54 6.03 15.43 17.70
CA GLU A 54 5.17 14.59 16.85
C GLU A 54 4.94 15.20 15.46
N GLU A 55 4.83 16.53 15.37
CA GLU A 55 4.64 17.26 14.11
C GLU A 55 5.86 17.09 13.19
N GLU A 56 7.06 17.24 13.73
CA GLU A 56 8.32 17.01 13.00
C GLU A 56 8.48 15.54 12.58
N ALA A 57 8.06 14.58 13.43
CA ALA A 57 8.08 13.16 13.06
C ALA A 57 7.12 12.84 11.91
N MET A 58 5.98 13.54 11.83
CA MET A 58 5.02 13.42 10.74
C MET A 58 5.54 14.07 9.45
N GLU A 59 6.12 15.27 9.54
CA GLU A 59 6.77 15.93 8.40
C GLU A 59 7.86 15.04 7.80
N TRP A 60 8.69 14.41 8.64
CA TRP A 60 9.71 13.47 8.19
C TRP A 60 9.13 12.30 7.40
N VAL A 61 8.01 11.71 7.87
CA VAL A 61 7.34 10.60 7.18
C VAL A 61 6.81 11.02 5.80
N GLU A 62 6.30 12.24 5.70
CA GLU A 62 5.85 12.81 4.42
C GLU A 62 7.03 13.06 3.47
N GLU A 63 8.13 13.63 3.97
CA GLU A 63 9.36 13.88 3.20
C GLU A 63 9.98 12.58 2.68
N GLU A 64 10.08 11.55 3.54
CA GLU A 64 10.55 10.21 3.18
C GLU A 64 9.51 9.39 2.41
N CYS A 65 8.36 9.98 2.09
CA CYS A 65 7.32 9.39 1.25
C CYS A 65 6.85 8.02 1.75
N TRP A 66 6.73 7.85 3.06
CA TRP A 66 6.13 6.65 3.65
C TRP A 66 4.65 6.57 3.25
N ILE A 67 4.18 5.35 2.99
CA ILE A 67 2.86 5.13 2.42
C ILE A 67 1.82 5.06 3.54
N PRO A 68 0.79 5.93 3.55
CA PRO A 68 -0.30 5.83 4.50
C PRO A 68 -1.17 4.60 4.19
N THR A 69 -1.50 3.83 5.22
CA THR A 69 -2.32 2.60 5.11
C THR A 69 -3.76 2.80 5.59
N GLY A 70 -4.07 3.97 6.17
CA GLY A 70 -5.33 4.24 6.87
C GLY A 70 -5.31 3.76 8.33
N GLU A 71 -4.38 2.86 8.69
CA GLU A 71 -4.12 2.44 10.07
C GLU A 71 -2.78 2.97 10.60
N GLY A 72 -1.92 3.48 9.72
CA GLY A 72 -0.64 4.11 10.02
C GLY A 72 0.19 4.26 8.75
N PHE A 73 1.49 3.98 8.84
CA PHE A 73 2.43 4.15 7.74
C PHE A 73 3.30 2.91 7.51
N ILE A 74 3.68 2.69 6.26
CA ILE A 74 4.69 1.70 5.88
C ILE A 74 5.83 2.38 5.11
N CYS A 75 7.07 1.96 5.37
CA CYS A 75 8.21 2.47 4.62
C CYS A 75 8.21 1.94 3.17
N HIS A 76 9.00 2.61 2.32
CA HIS A 76 9.17 2.25 0.91
C HIS A 76 9.61 0.78 0.71
N GLU A 77 10.52 0.27 1.54
CA GLU A 77 11.02 -1.11 1.44
C GLU A 77 9.93 -2.14 1.71
N CYS A 78 9.13 -1.93 2.75
CA CYS A 78 8.00 -2.77 3.06
C CYS A 78 6.92 -2.72 1.97
N ASN A 79 6.62 -1.53 1.43
CA ASN A 79 5.71 -1.39 0.30
C ASN A 79 6.21 -2.16 -0.93
N SER A 80 7.47 -1.98 -1.30
CA SER A 80 8.10 -2.68 -2.43
C SER A 80 8.07 -4.20 -2.24
N TRP A 81 8.34 -4.69 -1.03
CA TRP A 81 8.28 -6.11 -0.70
C TRP A 81 6.86 -6.67 -0.89
N HIS A 82 5.83 -5.98 -0.37
CA HIS A 82 4.44 -6.37 -0.54
C HIS A 82 4.03 -6.42 -2.00
N MET A 83 4.36 -5.38 -2.77
CA MET A 83 4.01 -5.31 -4.19
C MET A 83 4.66 -6.44 -5.00
N ARG A 84 5.91 -6.82 -4.70
CA ARG A 84 6.56 -7.97 -5.34
C ARG A 84 5.86 -9.28 -5.02
N ASN A 85 5.46 -9.49 -3.77
CA ASN A 85 4.79 -10.72 -3.34
C ASN A 85 3.37 -10.84 -3.90
N LEU A 86 2.64 -9.73 -4.02
CA LEU A 86 1.34 -9.69 -4.69
C LEU A 86 1.43 -10.02 -6.19
N VAL A 87 2.55 -9.70 -6.84
CA VAL A 87 2.80 -10.10 -8.24
C VAL A 87 3.09 -11.59 -8.34
N SER A 88 3.82 -12.18 -7.38
CA SER A 88 4.05 -13.64 -7.33
C SER A 88 2.73 -14.39 -7.20
N HIS A 89 1.90 -14.03 -6.20
CA HIS A 89 0.65 -14.75 -5.95
C HIS A 89 -0.28 -14.73 -7.17
N ARG A 90 -0.31 -13.63 -7.94
CA ARG A 90 -1.11 -13.58 -9.17
C ARG A 90 -0.57 -14.47 -10.29
N ARG A 91 0.75 -14.68 -10.37
CA ARG A 91 1.32 -15.63 -11.34
C ARG A 91 1.04 -17.08 -10.93
N ASP A 92 1.15 -17.37 -9.63
CA ASP A 92 0.94 -18.71 -9.10
C ASP A 92 -0.51 -19.15 -9.33
N MET A 93 -1.49 -18.28 -9.06
CA MET A 93 -2.91 -18.58 -9.35
C MET A 93 -3.19 -18.77 -10.85
N VAL A 94 -2.58 -17.96 -11.72
CA VAL A 94 -2.74 -18.13 -13.18
C VAL A 94 -2.11 -19.44 -13.67
N GLN A 95 -0.98 -19.85 -13.08
CA GLN A 95 -0.34 -21.11 -13.46
C GLN A 95 -1.14 -22.32 -12.96
N GLU A 96 -1.66 -22.29 -11.73
CA GLU A 96 -2.55 -23.32 -11.20
C GLU A 96 -3.82 -23.47 -12.07
N GLU A 97 -4.45 -22.38 -12.50
CA GLU A 97 -5.61 -22.41 -13.40
C GLU A 97 -5.31 -22.99 -14.79
N VAL A 98 -4.07 -22.85 -15.29
CA VAL A 98 -3.65 -23.44 -16.57
C VAL A 98 -3.36 -24.93 -16.42
N GLU A 99 -2.68 -25.34 -15.35
CA GLU A 99 -2.35 -26.74 -15.07
C GLU A 99 -3.59 -27.60 -14.73
N GLU A 100 -4.64 -27.00 -14.16
CA GLU A 100 -5.92 -27.68 -13.94
C GLU A 100 -6.69 -27.89 -15.25
N LYS A 101 -6.71 -26.89 -16.15
CA LYS A 101 -7.39 -27.03 -17.45
C LYS A 101 -6.73 -28.05 -18.38
N GLU A 102 -5.41 -28.17 -18.35
CA GLU A 102 -4.69 -29.14 -19.20
C GLU A 102 -4.90 -30.61 -18.78
N LYS A 103 -5.43 -30.89 -17.58
CA LYS A 103 -5.69 -32.27 -17.13
C LYS A 103 -7.05 -32.83 -17.54
N ASP A 104 -8.00 -31.98 -17.93
CA ASP A 104 -9.36 -32.40 -18.30
C ASP A 104 -9.55 -32.60 -19.82
N ASP A 105 -8.59 -32.16 -20.64
CA ASP A 105 -8.61 -32.31 -22.11
C ASP A 105 -7.60 -33.38 -22.59
N GLU A 106 -7.71 -34.64 -22.14
CA GLU A 106 -7.22 -35.77 -22.94
C GLU A 106 -8.24 -36.01 -24.07
N PRO A 107 -7.96 -35.62 -25.34
CA PRO A 107 -8.93 -35.75 -26.39
C PRO A 107 -8.92 -37.20 -26.91
N THR A 108 -9.97 -37.97 -26.61
CA THR A 108 -10.28 -39.20 -27.36
C THR A 108 -10.67 -38.78 -28.78
N LEU A 109 -9.71 -38.76 -29.69
CA LEU A 109 -9.89 -38.39 -31.10
C LEU A 109 -10.64 -39.49 -31.88
N ASP A 110 -11.97 -39.52 -31.77
CA ASP A 110 -12.84 -40.22 -32.71
C ASP A 110 -13.33 -39.23 -33.78
N LEU A 111 -12.45 -38.88 -34.73
CA LEU A 111 -12.79 -38.07 -35.90
C LEU A 111 -13.10 -38.99 -37.09
N GLU A 112 -14.38 -39.26 -37.33
CA GLU A 112 -14.84 -39.85 -38.61
C GLU A 112 -14.74 -38.77 -39.71
N VAL A 113 -13.75 -38.93 -40.59
CA VAL A 113 -13.56 -38.10 -41.79
C VAL A 113 -14.58 -38.49 -42.86
N GLY A 114 -15.59 -37.64 -43.07
CA GLY A 114 -16.45 -37.64 -44.26
C GLY A 114 -15.83 -36.75 -45.33
N ILE A 115 -15.22 -37.35 -46.36
CA ILE A 115 -14.75 -36.65 -47.54
C ILE A 115 -15.86 -36.75 -48.59
N ASP A 116 -16.61 -35.67 -48.84
CA ASP A 116 -17.53 -35.59 -49.97
C ASP A 116 -16.80 -34.94 -51.17
N ASP A 117 -16.37 -35.79 -52.10
CA ASP A 117 -15.92 -35.41 -53.44
C ASP A 117 -17.15 -35.28 -54.35
N GLN A 118 -17.42 -34.09 -54.87
CA GLN A 118 -18.24 -33.95 -56.08
C GLN A 118 -17.58 -32.98 -57.05
N SER A 119 -16.69 -33.57 -57.84
CA SER A 119 -16.48 -33.25 -59.24
C SER A 119 -17.77 -33.50 -60.04
N GLY A 120 -18.28 -32.52 -60.79
CA GLY A 120 -19.44 -32.68 -61.69
C GLY A 120 -19.90 -31.40 -62.35
#